data_AF-A0A7Y5VKN2-F1
#
_entry.id   AF-A0A7Y5VKN2-F1
#
_cell.length_a   1.000
_cell.length_b   1.000
_cell.length_c   1.000
_cell.angle_alpha   90.00
_cell.angle_beta   90.00
_cell.angle_gamma   90.00
#
_symmetry.space_group_name_H-M   'P 1'
#
loop_
_entity.id
_entity.type
_entity.pdbx_description
1 polymer ?
#
loop_
_entity_poly.entity_id
_entity_poly.type
_entity_poly.pdbx_seq_one_letter_code
_entity_poly.pdbx_strand_id
1 'polypeptide(L)'
;MATRARTGRAVERERLGAWVLKCNPSLWDLRALLDTGERRLTSWAVHPSYRTRLVAPGDRVLFWVSGDGRDGLHRGVWGLGPTVSEVEPWAETSQGFWRTPSEAGSVRVRGKV
;
A
#
# COMPACT_ATOMS: atom_id res chain seq x y z
N MET A 1 -7.74 34.23 -11.14
CA MET A 1 -8.32 33.04 -10.48
C MET A 1 -7.16 32.24 -9.87
N ALA A 2 -6.92 32.37 -8.56
CA ALA A 2 -5.76 31.76 -7.91
C ALA A 2 -6.11 30.38 -7.36
N THR A 3 -5.52 29.33 -7.92
CA THR A 3 -5.61 27.97 -7.42
C THR A 3 -4.93 27.90 -6.05
N ARG A 4 -5.71 27.74 -4.98
CA ARG A 4 -5.20 27.55 -3.63
C ARG A 4 -4.48 26.21 -3.56
N ALA A 5 -3.15 26.23 -3.56
CA ALA A 5 -2.35 25.05 -3.25
C ALA A 5 -2.71 24.60 -1.83
N ARG A 6 -3.30 23.41 -1.71
CA ARG A 6 -3.61 22.82 -0.41
C ARG A 6 -2.29 22.31 0.18
N THR A 7 -1.62 23.13 0.98
CA THR A 7 -0.45 22.73 1.76
C THR A 7 -0.90 21.68 2.78
N GLY A 8 -0.80 20.41 2.40
CA GLY A 8 -1.04 19.30 3.33
C GLY A 8 0.00 19.38 4.44
N ARG A 9 -0.43 19.29 5.71
CA ARG A 9 0.46 19.20 6.87
C ARG A 9 1.45 18.05 6.64
N ALA A 10 2.74 18.32 6.87
CA ALA A 10 3.76 17.28 6.87
C ALA A 10 3.45 16.24 7.96
N VAL A 11 3.93 15.01 7.78
CA VAL A 11 3.77 13.97 8.81
C VAL A 11 4.80 14.24 9.90
N GLU A 12 4.34 14.44 11.13
CA GLU A 12 5.18 14.49 12.33
C GLU A 12 5.30 13.07 12.90
N ARG A 13 6.52 12.55 13.08
CA ARG A 13 6.73 11.15 13.48
C ARG A 13 6.15 10.85 14.85
N GLU A 14 6.26 11.81 15.77
CA GLU A 14 5.81 11.70 17.16
C GLU A 14 4.28 11.57 17.27
N ARG A 15 3.55 11.93 16.20
CA ARG A 15 2.08 11.85 16.11
C ARG A 15 1.59 10.80 15.12
N LEU A 16 2.51 10.08 14.47
CA LEU A 16 2.16 9.08 13.48
C LEU A 16 1.55 7.84 14.17
N GLY A 17 0.26 7.62 13.97
CA GLY A 17 -0.43 6.44 14.50
C GLY A 17 -0.19 5.17 13.66
N ALA A 18 -0.33 5.29 12.34
CA ALA A 18 -0.11 4.19 11.40
C ALA A 18 0.02 4.70 9.95
N TRP A 19 0.65 3.89 9.10
CA TRP A 19 0.59 4.00 7.64
C TRP A 19 -0.61 3.26 7.08
N VAL A 20 -1.14 3.72 5.95
CA VAL A 20 -2.16 3.00 5.18
C VAL A 20 -1.57 2.58 3.84
N LEU A 21 -1.51 1.28 3.59
CA LEU A 21 -1.20 0.70 2.29
C LEU A 21 -2.52 0.45 1.56
N LYS A 22 -2.74 1.18 0.47
CA LYS A 22 -3.98 1.09 -0.30
C LYS A 22 -3.84 0.04 -1.40
N CYS A 23 -4.78 -0.90 -1.43
CA CYS A 23 -5.05 -1.81 -2.53
C CYS A 23 -6.30 -1.35 -3.30
N ASN A 24 -6.16 -1.19 -4.61
CA ASN A 24 -7.28 -0.97 -5.51
C ASN A 24 -7.51 -2.25 -6.35
N PRO A 25 -8.58 -3.03 -6.09
CA PRO A 25 -8.88 -4.24 -6.84
C PRO A 25 -9.06 -4.06 -8.35
N SER A 26 -9.36 -2.83 -8.80
CA SER A 26 -9.43 -2.48 -10.22
C SER A 26 -8.06 -2.37 -10.89
N LEU A 27 -6.96 -2.24 -10.13
CA LEU A 27 -5.59 -2.14 -10.65
C LEU A 27 -4.75 -3.37 -10.27
N TRP A 28 -5.04 -3.98 -9.13
CA TRP A 28 -4.33 -5.14 -8.60
C TRP A 28 -5.32 -6.26 -8.30
N ASP A 29 -5.13 -7.44 -8.91
CA ASP A 29 -6.05 -8.56 -8.84
C ASP A 29 -6.03 -9.27 -7.48
N LEU A 30 -6.66 -8.63 -6.50
CA LEU A 30 -6.79 -9.15 -5.15
C LEU A 30 -7.54 -10.48 -5.12
N ARG A 31 -8.49 -10.70 -6.04
CA ARG A 31 -9.24 -11.95 -6.08
C ARG A 31 -8.33 -13.11 -6.48
N ALA A 32 -7.54 -12.91 -7.54
CA ALA A 32 -6.55 -13.91 -7.96
C ALA A 32 -5.57 -14.26 -6.84
N LEU A 33 -5.09 -13.29 -6.04
CA LEU A 33 -4.27 -13.59 -4.85
C LEU A 33 -5.02 -14.49 -3.86
N LEU A 34 -6.24 -14.12 -3.49
CA LEU A 34 -7.02 -14.88 -2.50
C LEU A 34 -7.30 -16.31 -2.97
N ASP A 35 -7.53 -16.49 -4.26
CA ASP A 35 -7.78 -17.82 -4.86
C ASP A 35 -6.52 -18.71 -4.86
N THR A 36 -5.31 -18.15 -4.72
CA THR A 36 -4.08 -18.95 -4.49
C THR A 36 -4.02 -19.57 -3.09
N GLY A 37 -4.88 -19.13 -2.17
CA GLY A 37 -4.83 -19.49 -0.75
C GLY A 37 -3.81 -18.71 0.07
N GLU A 38 -3.09 -17.75 -0.54
CA GLU A 38 -2.21 -16.84 0.20
C GLU A 38 -3.02 -15.97 1.18
N ARG A 39 -2.56 -15.90 2.43
CA ARG A 39 -3.23 -15.17 3.53
C ARG A 39 -2.33 -14.13 4.15
N ARG A 40 -1.07 -14.02 3.71
CA ARG A 40 -0.06 -13.12 4.25
C ARG A 40 0.49 -12.21 3.17
N LEU A 41 0.48 -10.92 3.45
CA LEU A 41 1.15 -9.92 2.64
C LEU A 41 2.46 -9.53 3.32
N THR A 42 3.56 -10.06 2.79
CA THR A 42 4.91 -9.78 3.31
C THR A 42 5.46 -8.44 2.82
N SER A 43 4.84 -7.88 1.77
CA SER A 43 5.32 -6.66 1.14
C SER A 43 4.31 -6.04 0.17
N TRP A 44 4.41 -4.73 -0.05
CA TRP A 44 3.50 -3.97 -0.92
C TRP A 44 4.23 -2.87 -1.69
N ALA A 45 4.00 -2.79 -3.00
CA ALA A 45 4.57 -1.73 -3.82
C ALA A 45 3.78 -0.42 -3.67
N VAL A 46 4.49 0.69 -3.55
CA VAL A 46 3.92 2.04 -3.42
C VAL A 46 4.66 3.02 -4.32
N HIS A 47 4.06 4.17 -4.61
CA HIS A 47 4.75 5.23 -5.34
C HIS A 47 5.70 6.01 -4.41
N PRO A 48 6.90 6.39 -4.87
CA PRO A 48 7.84 7.19 -4.09
C PRO A 48 7.24 8.53 -3.69
N SER A 49 7.44 8.93 -2.43
CA SER A 49 7.09 10.27 -1.96
C SER A 49 7.92 10.66 -0.74
N TYR A 50 7.80 11.89 -0.23
CA TYR A 50 8.44 12.24 1.04
C TYR A 50 8.01 11.31 2.19
N ARG A 51 6.77 10.78 2.14
CA ARG A 51 6.23 9.89 3.18
C ARG A 51 6.88 8.51 3.18
N THR A 52 7.25 8.00 2.02
CA THR A 52 7.91 6.68 1.94
C THR A 52 9.29 6.71 2.61
N ARG A 53 9.95 7.88 2.63
CA ARG A 53 11.23 8.10 3.35
C ARG A 53 11.05 8.19 4.87
N LEU A 54 9.82 8.32 5.36
CA LEU A 54 9.51 8.33 6.78
C LEU A 54 9.05 6.95 7.27
N VAL A 55 8.99 5.92 6.44
CA VAL A 55 8.67 4.57 6.94
C VAL A 55 9.90 4.02 7.67
N ALA A 56 9.72 3.61 8.92
CA ALA A 56 10.76 2.94 9.71
C ALA A 56 10.28 1.56 10.17
N PRO A 57 11.19 0.61 10.50
CA PRO A 57 10.81 -0.66 11.11
C PRO A 57 9.99 -0.47 12.39
N GLY A 58 8.95 -1.28 12.58
CA GLY A 58 8.07 -1.22 13.75
C GLY A 58 6.91 -0.23 13.63
N ASP A 59 6.87 0.63 12.60
CA ASP A 59 5.69 1.45 12.33
C ASP A 59 4.45 0.56 12.09
N ARG A 60 3.30 0.97 12.62
CA ARG A 60 2.04 0.27 12.36
C ARG A 60 1.60 0.51 10.93
N VAL A 61 1.09 -0.53 10.28
CA VAL A 61 0.54 -0.47 8.93
C VAL A 61 -0.82 -1.13 8.84
N LEU A 62 -1.75 -0.44 8.19
CA LEU A 62 -3.07 -0.94 7.84
C LEU A 62 -3.10 -1.24 6.34
N PHE A 63 -3.58 -2.42 5.98
CA PHE A 63 -3.88 -2.74 4.59
C PHE A 63 -5.34 -2.41 4.30
N TRP A 64 -5.54 -1.41 3.46
CA TRP A 64 -6.85 -0.89 3.11
C TRP A 64 -7.23 -1.30 1.70
N VAL A 65 -8.35 -1.99 1.54
CA VAL A 65 -8.94 -2.32 0.24
C VAL A 65 -9.94 -1.23 -0.13
N SER A 66 -9.77 -0.63 -1.30
CA SER A 66 -10.68 0.41 -1.82
C SER A 66 -11.72 -0.11 -2.81
N GLY A 67 -12.04 -1.40 -2.75
CA GLY A 67 -13.01 -2.04 -3.63
C GLY A 67 -14.39 -1.38 -3.60
N ASP A 68 -15.12 -1.47 -4.70
CA ASP A 68 -16.49 -0.96 -4.81
C ASP A 68 -17.53 -1.92 -4.19
N GLY A 69 -17.09 -3.09 -3.69
CA GLY A 69 -17.93 -4.13 -3.10
C GLY A 69 -18.40 -5.20 -4.09
N ARG A 70 -18.11 -5.04 -5.39
CA ARG A 70 -18.35 -6.12 -6.36
C ARG A 70 -17.44 -7.31 -6.06
N ASP A 71 -17.92 -8.50 -6.43
CA ASP A 71 -17.20 -9.78 -6.30
C ASP A 71 -16.76 -10.12 -4.85
N GLY A 72 -17.45 -9.54 -3.86
CA GLY A 72 -17.16 -9.74 -2.43
C GLY A 72 -15.98 -8.92 -1.89
N LEU A 73 -15.40 -8.02 -2.69
CA LEU A 73 -14.26 -7.19 -2.30
C LEU A 73 -14.72 -5.87 -1.67
N HIS A 74 -15.26 -5.96 -0.45
CA HIS A 74 -15.75 -4.80 0.30
C HIS A 74 -14.62 -3.87 0.74
N ARG A 75 -14.88 -2.55 0.64
CA ARG A 75 -13.96 -1.54 1.17
C ARG A 75 -13.75 -1.70 2.67
N GLY A 76 -12.52 -1.55 3.13
CA GLY A 76 -12.22 -1.61 4.56
C GLY A 76 -10.76 -1.91 4.87
N VAL A 77 -10.50 -2.09 6.16
CA VAL A 77 -9.22 -2.61 6.67
C VAL A 77 -9.26 -4.13 6.61
N TRP A 78 -8.33 -4.72 5.87
CA TRP A 78 -8.25 -6.17 5.65
C TRP A 78 -7.03 -6.81 6.32
N GLY A 79 -6.09 -5.98 6.77
CA GLY A 79 -4.89 -6.45 7.46
C GLY A 79 -4.29 -5.36 8.33
N LEU A 80 -3.56 -5.80 9.34
CA LEU A 80 -2.81 -4.97 10.27
C LEU A 80 -1.49 -5.67 10.56
N GLY A 81 -0.40 -4.90 10.55
CA GLY A 81 0.92 -5.42 10.87
C GLY A 81 1.91 -4.34 11.24
N PRO A 82 3.12 -4.71 11.66
CA PRO A 82 4.26 -3.81 11.68
C PRO A 82 4.98 -3.83 10.32
N THR A 83 5.60 -2.71 9.97
CA THR A 83 6.67 -2.67 8.98
C THR A 83 7.91 -3.37 9.55
N VAL A 84 8.69 -4.02 8.70
CA VAL A 84 9.89 -4.76 9.13
C VAL A 84 11.20 -4.18 8.62
N SER A 85 11.13 -3.23 7.68
CA SER A 85 12.29 -2.54 7.10
C SER A 85 11.93 -1.10 6.74
N GLU A 86 12.96 -0.31 6.44
CA GLU A 86 12.79 0.90 5.63
C GLU A 86 12.28 0.53 4.22
N VAL A 87 11.77 1.53 3.50
CA VAL A 87 11.30 1.36 2.12
C VAL A 87 12.49 1.21 1.17
N GLU A 88 12.47 0.15 0.37
CA GLU A 88 13.50 -0.14 -0.62
C GLU A 88 13.03 0.20 -2.04
N PRO A 89 13.95 0.59 -2.95
CA PRO A 89 13.68 0.60 -4.38
C PRO A 89 13.16 -0.76 -4.86
N TRP A 90 12.15 -0.74 -5.72
CA TRP A 90 11.57 -1.97 -6.25
C TRP A 90 11.18 -1.80 -7.71
N ALA A 91 11.51 -2.79 -8.53
CA ALA A 91 11.00 -2.92 -9.88
C ALA A 91 10.33 -4.28 -9.98
N GLU A 92 9.06 -4.30 -10.37
CA GLU A 92 8.36 -5.55 -10.60
C GLU A 92 8.97 -6.25 -11.82
N THR A 93 9.41 -7.50 -11.66
CA THR A 93 10.09 -8.27 -12.72
C THR A 93 9.13 -9.13 -13.55
N SER A 94 7.86 -9.19 -13.16
CA SER A 94 6.79 -9.90 -13.87
C SER A 94 5.49 -9.10 -13.76
N GLN A 95 4.43 -9.49 -14.47
CA GLN A 95 3.13 -8.84 -14.28
C GLN A 95 2.56 -9.08 -12.86
N GLY A 96 2.84 -10.24 -12.26
CA GLY A 96 2.27 -10.64 -10.98
C GLY A 96 0.74 -10.52 -11.00
N PHE A 97 0.19 -9.86 -9.98
CA PHE A 97 -1.25 -9.57 -9.89
C PHE A 97 -1.62 -8.17 -10.42
N TRP A 98 -0.71 -7.44 -11.05
CA TRP A 98 -1.06 -6.15 -11.65
C TRP A 98 -1.93 -6.38 -12.88
N ARG A 99 -3.10 -5.74 -12.93
CA ARG A 99 -3.95 -5.74 -14.13
C ARG A 99 -3.28 -4.96 -15.26
N THR A 100 -2.59 -3.87 -14.90
CA THR A 100 -1.79 -3.05 -15.80
C THR A 100 -0.37 -2.88 -15.23
N PRO A 101 0.69 -3.41 -15.87
CA PRO A 101 2.05 -3.36 -15.32
C PRO A 101 2.60 -1.96 -15.03
N SER A 102 2.23 -0.95 -15.82
CA SER A 102 2.70 0.44 -15.65
C SER A 102 2.16 1.14 -14.40
N GLU A 103 1.16 0.56 -13.73
CA GLU A 103 0.58 1.09 -12.50
C GLU A 103 1.28 0.57 -11.24
N ALA A 104 2.27 -0.31 -11.39
CA ALA A 104 3.04 -0.83 -10.28
C ALA A 104 3.85 0.26 -9.58
N GLY A 105 3.85 0.24 -8.24
CA GLY A 105 4.70 1.12 -7.44
C GLY A 105 6.18 0.81 -7.66
N SER A 106 7.03 1.84 -7.61
CA SER A 106 8.49 1.72 -7.82
C SER A 106 9.32 1.65 -6.53
N VAL A 107 8.66 1.56 -5.38
CA VAL A 107 9.29 1.26 -4.09
C VAL A 107 8.43 0.28 -3.29
N ARG A 108 9.01 -0.45 -2.34
CA ARG A 108 8.31 -1.51 -1.60
C ARG A 108 8.39 -1.32 -0.08
N VAL A 109 7.24 -1.42 0.57
CA VAL A 109 7.14 -1.52 2.04
C VAL A 109 7.13 -3.00 2.40
N ARG A 110 8.02 -3.44 3.30
CA ARG A 110 7.97 -4.79 3.88
C ARG A 110 7.19 -4.77 5.18
N GLY A 111 6.33 -5.76 5.38
CA GLY A 111 5.51 -5.87 6.60
C GLY A 111 5.11 -7.30 6.89
N LYS A 112 4.50 -7.51 8.07
CA LYS A 112 3.84 -8.78 8.42
C LYS A 112 2.34 -8.49 8.52
N VAL A 113 1.65 -8.52 7.39
CA VAL A 113 0.22 -8.22 7.29
C VAL A 113 -0.56 -9.47 6.92
#